data_AF-A0A946EG89-F1
#
_entry.id   AF-A0A946EG89-F1
#
_cell.length_a   1.000
_cell.length_b   1.000
_cell.length_c   1.000
_cell.angle_alpha   90.00
_cell.angle_beta   90.00
_cell.angle_gamma   90.00
#
_symmetry.space_group_name_H-M   'P 1'
#
loop_
_entity.id
_entity.type
_entity.pdbx_description
1 polymer ?
#
loop_
_entity_poly.entity_id
_entity_poly.type
_entity_poly.pdbx_seq_one_letter_code
_entity_poly.pdbx_strand_id
1 'polypeptide(L)'
;LNFSGYEIHIGQTSGPDCARPFACIGDVNEGAISEDGRIFGSYLHGMFSDDEFRRSFLGQLGIAASQLSYAESVERTLDDLAKHIELYVDLDHLVTCAR
;
A
#
# COMPACT_ATOMS: atom_id res chain seq x y z
N LEU A 1 -5.44 -8.49 12.20
CA LEU A 1 -5.86 -8.19 10.81
C LEU A 1 -4.72 -8.62 9.91
N ASN A 2 -4.99 -9.33 8.83
CA ASN A 2 -3.95 -9.68 7.85
C ASN A 2 -4.09 -8.72 6.67
N PHE A 3 -2.99 -8.17 6.19
CA PHE A 3 -2.96 -7.26 5.06
C PHE A 3 -1.64 -7.38 4.31
N SER A 4 -1.59 -6.84 3.09
CA SER A 4 -0.37 -6.85 2.27
C SER A 4 0.34 -5.49 2.26
N GLY A 5 1.67 -5.53 2.22
CA GLY A 5 2.54 -4.37 2.14
C GLY A 5 3.95 -4.79 1.76
N TYR A 6 4.87 -3.83 1.67
CA TYR A 6 6.27 -4.11 1.33
C TYR A 6 7.22 -3.16 2.07
N GLU A 7 8.45 -3.60 2.31
CA GLU A 7 9.49 -2.79 2.96
C GLU A 7 10.56 -2.39 1.94
N ILE A 8 10.94 -1.11 1.90
CA ILE A 8 12.10 -0.62 1.16
C ILE A 8 12.80 0.44 2.02
N HIS A 9 13.70 -0.01 2.89
CA HIS A 9 14.46 0.87 3.76
C HIS A 9 15.84 0.30 4.09
N ILE A 10 16.77 1.20 4.38
CA ILE A 10 18.13 0.87 4.88
C ILE A 10 18.21 1.14 6.40
N GLY A 11 17.44 2.11 6.88
CA GLY A 11 17.44 2.50 8.28
C GLY A 11 16.88 1.39 9.18
N GLN A 12 17.41 1.35 10.41
CA GLN A 12 16.89 0.53 11.50
C GLN A 12 16.41 1.45 12.62
N THR A 13 15.16 1.28 13.03
CA THR A 13 14.57 2.06 14.12
C THR A 13 14.78 1.33 15.44
N SER A 14 15.16 2.06 16.49
CA SER A 14 15.24 1.55 17.86
C SER A 14 14.71 2.60 18.84
N GLY A 15 14.21 2.13 19.98
CA GLY A 15 13.65 2.99 21.01
C GLY A 15 12.61 2.24 21.86
N PRO A 16 12.15 2.86 22.96
CA PRO A 16 11.17 2.24 23.85
C PRO A 16 9.81 1.97 23.17
N ASP A 17 9.43 2.77 22.16
CA ASP A 17 8.17 2.59 21.43
C ASP A 17 8.17 1.34 20.54
N CYS A 18 9.33 0.80 20.15
CA CYS A 18 9.40 -0.47 19.41
C CYS A 18 8.93 -1.69 20.22
N ALA A 19 8.76 -1.55 21.55
CA ALA A 19 8.11 -2.56 22.37
C ALA A 19 6.58 -2.61 22.16
N ARG A 20 6.00 -1.57 21.54
CA ARG A 20 4.62 -1.51 21.05
C ARG A 20 4.66 -1.49 19.53
N PRO A 21 4.86 -2.65 18.87
CA PRO A 21 4.97 -2.69 17.42
C PRO A 21 3.67 -2.23 16.75
N PHE A 22 3.81 -1.65 15.57
CA PHE A 22 2.68 -1.32 14.71
C PHE A 22 2.09 -2.57 14.05
N ALA A 23 2.96 -3.46 13.57
CA ALA A 23 2.60 -4.70 12.90
C ALA A 23 3.56 -5.85 13.27
N CYS A 24 3.22 -7.06 12.86
CA CYS A 24 4.10 -8.23 12.93
C CYS A 24 4.23 -8.83 11.53
N ILE A 25 5.47 -9.02 11.07
CA ILE A 25 5.78 -9.73 9.82
C ILE A 25 6.27 -11.13 10.21
N GLY A 26 5.37 -12.11 10.16
CA GLY A 26 5.62 -13.41 10.80
C GLY A 26 5.83 -13.22 12.30
N ASP A 27 6.98 -13.65 12.80
CA ASP A 27 7.36 -13.51 14.22
C ASP A 27 8.16 -12.22 14.52
N VAL A 28 8.35 -11.35 13.52
CA VAL A 28 9.16 -10.13 13.65
C VAL A 28 8.26 -8.93 13.91
N ASN A 29 8.51 -8.23 15.01
CA ASN A 29 7.88 -6.96 15.32
C ASN A 29 8.32 -5.87 14.35
N GLU A 30 7.37 -5.11 13.83
CA GLU A 30 7.56 -4.05 12.85
C GLU A 30 6.97 -2.73 13.38
N GLY A 31 7.71 -1.65 13.18
CA GLY A 31 7.27 -0.30 13.52
C GLY A 31 7.27 -0.01 15.02
N ALA A 32 6.57 1.06 15.39
CA ALA A 32 6.48 1.56 16.75
C ALA A 32 5.18 2.37 16.95
N ILE A 33 4.62 2.31 18.14
CA ILE A 33 3.45 3.10 18.53
C ILE A 33 3.79 3.88 19.80
N SER A 34 3.48 5.18 19.81
CA SER A 34 3.60 6.01 21.01
C SER A 34 2.79 5.45 22.17
N GLU A 35 3.19 5.76 23.41
CA GLU A 35 2.51 5.28 24.62
C GLU A 35 1.01 5.63 24.63
N ASP A 36 0.62 6.78 24.07
CA ASP A 36 -0.77 7.23 24.00
C ASP A 36 -1.54 6.71 22.77
N GLY A 37 -0.90 5.91 21.91
CA GLY A 37 -1.53 5.32 20.72
C GLY A 37 -1.87 6.32 19.61
N ARG A 38 -1.31 7.53 19.63
CA ARG A 38 -1.65 8.58 18.64
C ARG A 38 -0.65 8.71 17.50
N ILE A 39 0.58 8.23 17.70
CA ILE A 39 1.66 8.27 16.72
C ILE A 39 2.03 6.85 16.36
N PHE A 40 2.02 6.56 15.06
CA PHE A 40 2.38 5.27 14.49
C PHE A 40 3.57 5.48 13.55
N GLY A 41 4.61 4.69 13.74
CA GLY A 41 5.74 4.58 12.81
C GLY A 41 5.76 3.18 12.22
N SER A 42 5.95 3.08 10.90
CA SER A 42 6.07 1.80 10.20
C SER A 42 6.88 2.00 8.91
N TYR A 43 7.65 0.98 8.55
CA TYR A 43 8.34 0.85 7.27
C TYR A 43 7.48 0.17 6.21
N LEU A 44 6.32 -0.36 6.58
CA LEU A 44 5.42 -0.98 5.63
C LEU A 44 4.85 0.07 4.67
N HIS A 45 5.22 -0.05 3.41
CA HIS A 45 4.64 0.71 2.31
C HIS A 45 3.46 -0.05 1.72
N GLY A 46 2.56 0.67 1.04
CA GLY A 46 1.43 0.07 0.31
C GLY A 46 0.28 -0.45 1.19
N MET A 47 0.39 -0.44 2.52
CA MET A 47 -0.66 -0.96 3.43
C MET A 47 -2.05 -0.35 3.19
N PHE A 48 -2.11 0.92 2.80
CA PHE A 48 -3.39 1.61 2.54
C PHE A 48 -4.01 1.24 1.19
N SER A 49 -3.28 0.58 0.29
CA SER A 49 -3.84 0.00 -0.93
C SER A 49 -4.65 -1.25 -0.63
N ASP A 50 -4.39 -1.91 0.50
CA ASP A 50 -5.22 -3.00 1.02
C ASP A 50 -6.53 -2.43 1.58
N ASP A 51 -7.65 -2.87 0.99
CA ASP A 51 -8.97 -2.33 1.30
C ASP A 51 -9.44 -2.69 2.72
N GLU A 52 -9.02 -3.86 3.22
CA GLU A 52 -9.40 -4.32 4.55
C GLU A 52 -8.61 -3.57 5.63
N PHE A 53 -7.30 -3.40 5.42
CA PHE A 53 -6.47 -2.57 6.28
C PHE A 53 -6.99 -1.14 6.35
N ARG A 54 -7.18 -0.49 5.19
CA ARG A 54 -7.66 0.89 5.12
C ARG A 54 -9.02 1.05 5.80
N ARG A 55 -9.93 0.10 5.61
CA ARG A 55 -11.25 0.07 6.28
C ARG A 55 -11.11 0.00 7.80
N SER A 56 -10.33 -0.95 8.30
CA SER A 56 -10.12 -1.15 9.72
C SER A 56 -9.48 0.09 10.36
N PHE A 57 -8.43 0.63 9.75
CA PHE A 57 -7.73 1.82 10.23
C PHE A 57 -8.65 3.05 10.31
N LEU A 58 -9.39 3.35 9.24
CA LEU A 58 -10.34 4.47 9.22
C LEU A 58 -11.50 4.26 10.21
N GLY A 59 -11.95 3.02 10.38
CA GLY A 59 -12.99 2.67 11.36
C GLY A 59 -12.59 3.02 12.80
N GLN A 60 -11.32 2.87 13.16
CA GLN A 60 -10.79 3.28 14.48
C GLN A 60 -10.88 4.80 14.69
N LEU A 61 -10.90 5.58 13.61
CA LEU A 61 -11.08 7.04 13.63
C LEU A 61 -12.56 7.45 13.55
N GLY A 62 -13.50 6.49 13.55
CA GLY A 62 -14.93 6.75 13.39
C GLY A 62 -15.36 7.11 11.96
N ILE A 63 -14.51 6.85 10.97
CA ILE A 63 -14.78 7.16 9.56
C ILE A 63 -15.42 5.95 8.91
N ALA A 64 -16.56 6.16 8.25
CA ALA A 64 -17.26 5.11 7.53
C ALA A 64 -16.42 4.56 6.37
N ALA A 65 -16.42 3.24 6.24
CA ALA A 65 -15.67 2.55 5.21
C ALA A 65 -16.23 2.82 3.81
N SER A 66 -15.35 3.05 2.84
CA SER A 66 -15.72 3.02 1.42
C SER A 66 -15.92 1.58 0.94
N GLN A 67 -16.78 1.40 -0.07
CA GLN A 67 -16.90 0.16 -0.85
C GLN A 67 -15.93 0.10 -2.02
N LEU A 68 -15.05 1.12 -2.17
CA LEU A 68 -14.04 1.15 -3.22
C LEU A 68 -13.06 -0.02 -3.07
N SER A 69 -12.93 -0.81 -4.14
CA SER A 69 -11.75 -1.65 -4.32
C SER A 69 -10.65 -0.86 -5.03
N TYR A 70 -9.53 -0.64 -4.34
CA TYR A 70 -8.42 0.09 -4.94
C TYR A 70 -7.75 -0.73 -6.04
N ALA A 71 -7.51 -2.03 -5.80
CA ALA A 71 -6.90 -2.93 -6.77
C ALA A 71 -7.70 -2.99 -8.08
N GLU A 72 -9.03 -3.17 -8.01
CA GLU A 72 -9.88 -3.16 -9.21
C GLU A 72 -9.85 -1.81 -9.93
N SER A 73 -9.73 -0.70 -9.19
CA SER A 73 -9.62 0.62 -9.80
C SER A 73 -8.30 0.79 -10.56
N VAL A 74 -7.19 0.26 -10.04
CA VAL A 74 -5.89 0.27 -10.71
C VAL A 74 -5.96 -0.56 -11.99
N GLU A 75 -6.43 -1.81 -11.90
CA GLU A 75 -6.56 -2.70 -13.08
C GLU A 75 -7.40 -2.07 -14.18
N ARG A 76 -8.59 -1.55 -13.83
CA ARG A 76 -9.46 -0.86 -14.81
C ARG A 76 -8.75 0.33 -15.46
N THR A 77 -8.00 1.11 -14.68
CA THR A 77 -7.28 2.28 -15.20
C THR A 77 -6.16 1.86 -16.15
N LEU A 78 -5.45 0.77 -15.84
CA LEU A 78 -4.40 0.22 -16.70
C LEU A 78 -4.98 -0.33 -18.01
N ASP A 79 -6.11 -1.05 -17.95
CA ASP A 79 -6.83 -1.53 -19.14
C ASP A 79 -7.29 -0.38 -20.03
N ASP A 80 -7.84 0.68 -19.43
CA ASP A 80 -8.30 1.84 -20.19
C ASP A 80 -7.15 2.63 -20.81
N LEU A 81 -6.01 2.71 -20.11
CA LEU A 81 -4.78 3.29 -20.65
C LEU A 81 -4.24 2.44 -21.82
N ALA A 82 -4.22 1.11 -21.68
CA ALA A 82 -3.77 0.21 -22.74
C ALA A 82 -4.61 0.40 -24.01
N LYS A 83 -5.94 0.39 -23.89
CA LYS A 83 -6.85 0.66 -25.02
C LYS A 83 -6.61 2.02 -25.65
N HIS A 84 -6.36 3.05 -24.83
CA HIS A 84 -6.06 4.38 -25.34
C HIS A 84 -4.77 4.39 -26.16
N ILE A 85 -3.73 3.73 -25.68
CA ILE A 85 -2.46 3.60 -26.41
C ILE A 85 -2.67 2.83 -27.72
N GLU A 86 -3.37 1.70 -27.70
CA GLU A 86 -3.68 0.89 -28.90
C GLU A 86 -4.43 1.68 -29.98
N LEU A 87 -5.29 2.62 -29.60
CA LEU A 87 -6.06 3.44 -30.53
C LEU A 87 -5.25 4.55 -31.19
N TYR A 88 -4.24 5.08 -30.50
CA TYR A 88 -3.58 6.33 -30.91
C TYR A 88 -2.07 6.19 -31.16
N VAL A 89 -1.47 5.04 -30.85
CA VAL A 89 -0.05 4.76 -31.06
C VAL A 89 0.11 3.56 -31.99
N ASP A 90 0.92 3.72 -33.03
CA ASP A 90 1.34 2.59 -33.88
C ASP A 90 2.35 1.73 -33.11
N LEU A 91 1.82 0.73 -32.40
CA LEU A 91 2.59 -0.17 -31.56
C LEU A 91 3.56 -1.04 -32.36
N ASP A 92 3.18 -1.46 -33.57
CA ASP A 92 4.03 -2.28 -34.44
C ASP A 92 5.27 -1.47 -34.90
N HIS A 93 5.04 -0.21 -35.28
CA HIS A 93 6.14 0.68 -35.63
C HIS A 93 7.02 1.01 -34.41
N LEU A 94 6.43 1.26 -33.24
CA LEU A 94 7.18 1.51 -32.00
C LEU A 94 8.09 0.32 -31.65
N VAL A 95 7.57 -0.90 -31.73
CA VAL A 95 8.35 -2.13 -31.50
C VAL A 95 9.45 -2.29 -32.54
N THR A 96 9.19 -1.93 -33.80
CA THR A 96 10.19 -1.98 -34.87
C THR A 96 11.33 -0.99 -34.62
N CYS A 97 11.06 0.23 -34.14
CA CYS A 97 12.08 1.23 -33.83
C CYS A 97 12.91 0.90 -32.58
N ALA A 98 12.37 0.11 -31.64
CA ALA A 98 13.04 -0.25 -30.39
C ALA A 98 14.04 -1.42 -30.54
N ARG A 99 14.09 -2.05 -31.72
CA ARG A 99 15.02 -3.12 -32.07
C ARG A 99 16.19 -2.60 -32.87
#